data_AF-A0A8T5B028-F1
#
_entry.id   AF-A0A8T5B028-F1
#
_cell.length_a   1.000
_cell.length_b   1.000
_cell.length_c   1.000
_cell.angle_alpha   90.00
_cell.angle_beta   90.00
_cell.angle_gamma   90.00
#
_symmetry.space_group_name_H-M   'P 1'
#
loop_
_entity.id
_entity.type
_entity.pdbx_description
1 polymer ?
#
loop_
_entity_poly.entity_id
_entity_poly.type
_entity_poly.pdbx_seq_one_letter_code
_entity_poly.pdbx_strand_id
1 'polypeptide(L)'
;MADRVDFEKGGGLVPAIVQDASNGKVLMQAYMNREALILTLTTGKTHFWSRTRRRLWLKGEESGHYSLVQNLILDCDSDSILIQVQQVGPCCHTGRDSCFHNPIIEMGEAGPDASILYRIYEIILERIRTGDNKSYVKNLVNEGEDAILKKIGEESTEVILAAKGRLGTIVSEVTDLIFHIIILLASKKIDLKELFEEFDSRHREKTSIN
;
A
#
# COMPACT_ATOMS: atom_id res chain seq x y z
N MET A 1 -13.82 -21.23 18.56
CA MET A 1 -12.99 -20.29 17.75
C MET A 1 -11.63 -20.07 18.39
N ALA A 2 -11.56 -19.67 19.67
CA ALA A 2 -10.29 -19.57 20.41
C ALA A 2 -9.56 -20.92 20.58
N ASP A 3 -10.25 -22.05 20.49
CA ASP A 3 -9.67 -23.40 20.65
C ASP A 3 -8.78 -23.85 19.50
N ARG A 4 -8.76 -23.09 18.40
CA ARG A 4 -7.86 -23.34 17.26
C ARG A 4 -6.43 -22.83 17.50
N VAL A 5 -6.21 -22.06 18.57
CA VAL A 5 -4.93 -21.40 18.85
C VAL A 5 -4.11 -22.26 19.82
N ASP A 6 -2.86 -22.53 19.46
CA ASP A 6 -1.91 -23.27 20.29
C ASP A 6 -1.23 -22.33 21.30
N PHE A 7 -1.92 -22.08 22.41
CA PHE A 7 -1.36 -21.32 23.53
C PHE A 7 -0.29 -22.10 24.30
N GLU A 8 -0.30 -23.44 24.25
CA GLU A 8 0.60 -24.28 25.05
C GLU A 8 2.05 -24.13 24.57
N LYS A 9 2.27 -24.09 23.26
CA LYS A 9 3.60 -23.89 22.65
C LYS A 9 4.29 -22.62 23.12
N GLY A 10 3.53 -21.56 23.40
CA GLY A 10 4.02 -20.29 23.93
C GLY A 10 3.89 -20.12 25.45
N GLY A 11 3.60 -21.19 26.19
CA GLY A 11 3.47 -21.13 27.66
C GLY A 11 2.25 -20.34 28.13
N GLY A 12 1.12 -20.49 27.44
CA GLY A 12 -0.15 -19.82 27.72
C GLY A 12 -0.33 -18.47 27.00
N LEU A 13 0.64 -18.07 26.17
CA LEU A 13 0.65 -16.80 25.44
C LEU A 13 1.01 -17.00 23.97
N VAL A 14 0.38 -16.21 23.10
CA VAL A 14 0.75 -16.16 21.67
C VAL A 14 1.08 -14.73 21.25
N PRO A 15 2.04 -14.52 20.33
CA PRO A 15 2.23 -13.25 19.65
C PRO A 15 1.00 -12.90 18.80
N ALA A 16 0.47 -11.70 19.04
CA ALA A 16 -0.56 -11.06 18.26
C ALA A 16 0.01 -9.85 17.52
N ILE A 17 0.00 -9.91 16.20
CA ILE A 17 0.48 -8.86 15.29
C ILE A 17 -0.74 -8.05 14.87
N VAL A 18 -0.72 -6.74 15.11
CA VAL A 18 -1.80 -5.83 14.72
C VAL A 18 -1.42 -5.15 13.42
N GLN A 19 -2.28 -5.24 12.42
CA GLN A 19 -2.08 -4.66 11.09
C GLN A 19 -3.26 -3.79 10.71
N ASP A 20 -3.01 -2.65 10.08
CA ASP A 20 -4.07 -1.82 9.52
C ASP A 20 -4.71 -2.52 8.32
N ALA A 21 -6.02 -2.74 8.40
CA ALA A 21 -6.77 -3.46 7.37
C ALA A 21 -6.80 -2.71 6.01
N SER A 22 -6.60 -1.39 6.00
CA SER A 22 -6.72 -0.57 4.80
C SER A 22 -5.48 -0.59 3.90
N ASN A 23 -4.29 -0.79 4.48
CA ASN A 23 -3.02 -0.63 3.77
C ASN A 23 -1.97 -1.69 4.12
N GLY A 24 -2.28 -2.65 5.00
CA GLY A 24 -1.36 -3.72 5.37
C GLY A 24 -0.19 -3.28 6.26
N LYS A 25 -0.16 -2.04 6.75
CA LYS A 25 0.90 -1.55 7.64
C LYS A 25 0.82 -2.27 8.98
N VAL A 26 1.93 -2.87 9.42
CA VAL A 26 2.03 -3.43 10.77
C VAL A 26 2.07 -2.28 11.79
N LEU A 27 1.12 -2.27 12.72
CA LEU A 27 0.94 -1.21 13.72
C LEU A 27 1.67 -1.52 15.02
N MET A 28 1.51 -2.73 15.55
CA MET A 28 2.17 -3.16 16.79
C MET A 28 2.20 -4.68 16.92
N GLN A 29 3.02 -5.18 17.85
CA GLN A 29 2.96 -6.55 18.33
C GLN A 29 2.72 -6.54 19.84
N ALA A 30 1.83 -7.40 20.31
CA ALA A 30 1.61 -7.67 21.73
C ALA A 30 1.30 -9.14 21.95
N TYR A 31 1.15 -9.56 23.20
CA TYR A 31 0.84 -10.95 23.53
C TYR A 31 -0.61 -11.07 23.95
N MET A 32 -1.24 -12.20 23.60
CA MET A 32 -2.57 -12.57 24.06
C MET A 32 -2.47 -13.88 24.84
N ASN A 33 -3.13 -13.95 26.01
CA ASN A 33 -3.55 -15.23 26.57
C ASN A 33 -4.93 -15.59 26.02
N ARG A 34 -5.42 -16.79 26.35
CA ARG A 34 -6.76 -17.26 25.94
C ARG A 34 -7.87 -16.26 26.29
N GLU A 35 -7.82 -15.67 27.48
CA GLU A 35 -8.83 -14.71 27.93
C GLU A 35 -8.82 -13.40 27.12
N ALA A 36 -7.64 -12.86 26.80
CA ALA A 36 -7.50 -11.68 25.94
C ALA A 36 -8.06 -11.93 24.53
N LEU A 37 -7.86 -13.12 23.97
CA LEU A 37 -8.43 -13.49 22.68
C LEU A 37 -9.96 -13.56 22.75
N ILE A 38 -10.51 -14.19 23.79
CA ILE A 38 -11.97 -14.27 24.00
C ILE A 38 -12.56 -12.86 24.09
N LEU A 39 -11.99 -11.98 24.91
CA LEU A 39 -12.44 -10.59 25.02
C LEU A 39 -12.33 -9.83 23.70
N THR A 40 -11.29 -10.09 22.92
CA THR A 40 -11.14 -9.46 21.60
C THR A 40 -12.25 -9.87 20.64
N LEU A 41 -12.55 -11.17 20.59
CA LEU A 41 -13.61 -11.71 19.74
C LEU A 41 -15.01 -11.25 20.18
N THR A 42 -15.24 -11.08 21.48
CA THR A 42 -16.57 -10.67 22.00
C THR A 42 -16.81 -9.17 21.91
N THR A 43 -15.79 -8.35 22.13
CA THR A 43 -15.93 -6.89 22.16
C THR A 43 -15.69 -6.20 20.83
N GLY A 44 -15.04 -6.87 19.88
CA GLY A 44 -14.58 -6.27 18.63
C GLY A 44 -13.45 -5.26 18.81
N LYS A 45 -12.78 -5.23 19.98
CA LYS A 45 -11.61 -4.38 20.27
C LYS A 45 -10.45 -5.22 20.75
N THR A 46 -9.22 -4.87 20.35
CA THR A 46 -8.05 -5.66 20.75
C THR A 46 -7.77 -5.56 22.25
N HIS A 47 -7.80 -6.72 22.91
CA HIS A 47 -7.38 -6.91 24.30
C HIS A 47 -6.06 -7.69 24.31
N PHE A 48 -5.17 -7.37 25.23
CA PHE A 48 -3.86 -8.01 25.30
C PHE A 48 -3.52 -8.41 26.74
N TRP A 49 -2.55 -9.30 26.86
CA TRP A 49 -1.93 -9.68 28.12
C TRP A 49 -0.62 -8.92 28.30
N SER A 50 -0.50 -8.13 29.37
CA SER A 50 0.75 -7.51 29.73
C SER A 50 1.64 -8.52 30.46
N ARG A 51 2.72 -8.98 29.81
CA ARG A 51 3.69 -9.90 30.45
C ARG A 51 4.34 -9.31 31.69
N THR A 52 4.59 -8.00 31.68
CA THR A 52 5.22 -7.28 32.81
C THR A 52 4.23 -7.03 33.95
N ARG A 53 3.02 -6.54 33.65
CA ARG A 53 2.01 -6.22 34.68
C ARG A 53 1.19 -7.45 35.10
N ARG A 54 1.32 -8.57 34.38
CA ARG A 54 0.56 -9.83 34.58
C ARG A 54 -0.94 -9.61 34.68
N ARG A 55 -1.47 -8.78 33.78
CA ARG A 55 -2.90 -8.46 33.70
C ARG A 55 -3.35 -8.22 32.27
N LEU A 56 -4.64 -8.35 32.06
CA LEU A 56 -5.32 -7.91 30.85
C LEU A 56 -5.29 -6.37 30.73
N TRP A 57 -5.30 -5.89 29.50
CA TRP A 57 -5.51 -4.49 29.18
C TRP A 57 -6.17 -4.33 27.82
N LEU A 58 -6.99 -3.30 27.68
CA LEU A 58 -7.65 -2.94 26.43
C LEU A 58 -6.84 -1.86 25.71
N LYS A 59 -6.50 -2.10 24.43
CA LYS A 59 -5.81 -1.08 23.63
C LYS A 59 -6.67 0.14 23.45
N GLY A 60 -6.16 1.29 23.90
CA GLY A 60 -6.86 2.57 23.84
C GLY A 60 -7.73 2.89 25.05
N GLU A 61 -7.72 2.06 26.11
CA GLU A 61 -8.51 2.30 27.33
C GLU A 61 -8.18 3.66 27.99
N GLU A 62 -6.89 4.02 28.05
CA GLU A 62 -6.44 5.29 28.62
C GLU A 62 -6.41 6.43 27.59
N SER A 63 -6.07 6.14 26.33
CA SER A 63 -5.81 7.17 25.30
C SER A 63 -7.00 7.44 24.37
N GLY A 64 -8.04 6.62 24.39
CA GLY A 64 -9.13 6.64 23.39
C GLY A 64 -8.74 6.09 22.01
N HIS A 65 -7.47 5.69 21.80
CA HIS A 65 -6.98 5.20 20.50
C HIS A 65 -7.19 3.69 20.35
N TYR A 66 -8.44 3.29 20.12
CA TYR A 66 -8.86 1.90 20.01
C TYR A 66 -8.44 1.26 18.67
N SER A 67 -8.24 -0.05 18.69
CA SER A 67 -8.06 -0.86 17.49
C SER A 67 -9.31 -1.75 17.31
N LEU A 68 -10.12 -1.42 16.31
CA LEU A 68 -11.40 -2.09 16.04
C LEU A 68 -11.15 -3.29 15.12
N VAL A 69 -11.52 -4.48 15.58
CA VAL A 69 -11.25 -5.74 14.91
C VAL A 69 -12.06 -5.86 13.61
N GLN A 70 -11.37 -6.16 12.52
CA GLN A 70 -11.97 -6.48 11.21
C GLN A 70 -11.77 -7.95 10.85
N ASN A 71 -10.60 -8.53 11.18
CA ASN A 71 -10.28 -9.93 10.89
C ASN A 71 -9.22 -10.48 11.85
N LEU A 72 -9.24 -11.80 12.08
CA LEU A 72 -8.20 -12.54 12.81
C LEU A 72 -7.77 -13.76 11.98
N ILE A 73 -6.48 -13.87 11.74
CA ILE A 73 -5.86 -14.91 10.90
C ILE A 73 -4.80 -15.62 11.75
N LEU A 74 -4.83 -16.95 11.75
CA LEU A 74 -3.76 -17.77 12.34
C LEU A 74 -2.68 -18.03 11.31
N ASP A 75 -1.44 -18.14 11.77
CA ASP A 75 -0.35 -18.70 10.96
C ASP A 75 -0.48 -20.22 10.77
N CYS A 76 0.47 -20.82 10.06
CA CYS A 76 0.36 -22.18 9.57
C CYS A 76 0.37 -23.26 10.66
N ASP A 77 0.97 -22.98 11.81
CA ASP A 77 1.01 -23.85 12.99
C ASP A 77 0.19 -23.29 14.18
N SER A 78 -0.58 -22.23 13.95
CA SER A 78 -1.59 -21.68 14.88
C SER A 78 -1.03 -21.19 16.22
N ASP A 79 0.24 -20.79 16.26
CA ASP A 79 0.88 -20.22 17.45
C ASP A 79 1.05 -18.69 17.38
N SER A 80 0.67 -18.05 16.26
CA SER A 80 0.59 -16.59 16.12
C SER A 80 -0.72 -16.14 15.51
N ILE A 81 -1.15 -14.92 15.88
CA ILE A 81 -2.37 -14.29 15.37
C ILE A 81 -2.03 -12.99 14.66
N LEU A 82 -2.43 -12.86 13.39
CA LEU A 82 -2.53 -11.59 12.68
C LEU A 82 -3.93 -11.02 12.88
N ILE A 83 -4.02 -9.83 13.48
CA ILE A 83 -5.26 -9.10 13.73
C ILE A 83 -5.30 -7.91 12.78
N GLN A 84 -6.21 -7.93 11.82
CA GLN A 84 -6.47 -6.79 10.96
C GLN A 84 -7.49 -5.87 11.65
N VAL A 85 -7.15 -4.60 11.77
CA VAL A 85 -7.94 -3.62 12.52
C VAL A 85 -8.19 -2.36 11.70
N GLN A 86 -9.30 -1.69 12.01
CA GLN A 86 -9.45 -0.25 11.78
C GLN A 86 -8.91 0.48 13.02
N GLN A 87 -7.81 1.20 12.86
CA GLN A 87 -7.19 1.93 13.94
C GLN A 87 -7.85 3.32 14.13
N VAL A 88 -8.28 3.62 15.36
CA VAL A 88 -8.78 4.95 15.74
C VAL A 88 -7.64 5.72 16.41
N GLY A 89 -7.23 6.85 15.81
CA GLY A 89 -6.10 7.66 16.28
C GLY A 89 -4.74 6.93 16.22
N PRO A 90 -3.64 7.57 16.63
CA PRO A 90 -2.31 6.94 16.62
C PRO A 90 -2.25 5.64 17.44
N CYS A 91 -1.73 4.56 16.85
CA CYS A 91 -1.56 3.30 17.60
C CYS A 91 -0.48 3.43 18.68
N CYS A 92 0.63 4.10 18.37
CA CYS A 92 1.77 4.22 19.26
C CYS A 92 1.59 5.34 20.30
N HIS A 93 2.11 5.10 21.51
CA HIS A 93 2.11 6.09 22.59
C HIS A 93 2.96 7.34 22.29
N THR A 94 3.85 7.27 21.29
CA THR A 94 4.65 8.41 20.81
C THR A 94 3.88 9.32 19.84
N GLY A 95 2.60 9.02 19.57
CA GLY A 95 1.78 9.76 18.61
C GLY A 95 1.95 9.32 17.15
N ARG A 96 2.75 8.28 16.89
CA ARG A 96 2.91 7.69 15.54
C ARG A 96 1.88 6.59 15.27
N ASP A 97 1.62 6.32 14.00
CA ASP A 97 0.65 5.28 13.61
C ASP A 97 1.12 3.86 13.96
N SER A 98 2.43 3.61 13.96
CA SER A 98 3.01 2.28 14.20
C SER A 98 4.12 2.37 15.24
N CYS A 99 4.28 1.31 16.03
CA CYS A 99 5.40 1.10 16.94
C CYS A 99 6.72 0.80 16.19
N PHE A 100 6.65 0.32 14.95
CA PHE A 100 7.81 -0.07 14.15
C PHE A 100 8.40 1.13 13.39
N HIS A 101 8.98 2.07 14.12
CA HIS A 101 9.45 3.35 13.57
C HIS A 101 10.92 3.66 13.88
N ASN A 102 11.66 2.71 14.45
CA ASN A 102 13.07 2.86 14.83
C ASN A 102 13.88 1.72 14.18
N PRO A 103 14.43 1.94 12.97
CA PRO A 103 15.14 0.89 12.24
C PRO A 103 16.48 0.54 12.89
N ILE A 104 16.86 -0.74 12.87
CA ILE A 104 18.21 -1.20 13.26
C ILE A 104 19.20 -1.00 12.10
N ILE A 105 18.72 -1.22 10.88
CA ILE A 105 19.44 -0.92 9.64
C ILE A 105 18.62 0.15 8.95
N GLU A 106 19.19 1.33 8.77
CA GLU A 106 18.55 2.34 7.93
C GLU A 106 18.50 1.79 6.51
N MET A 107 17.28 1.60 5.99
CA MET A 107 17.13 1.50 4.55
C MET A 107 17.62 2.84 4.00
N GLY A 108 18.59 2.82 3.08
CA GLY A 108 18.87 3.99 2.26
C GLY A 108 17.57 4.49 1.61
N GLU A 109 17.54 5.73 1.13
CA GLU A 109 16.37 6.26 0.41
C GLU A 109 15.87 5.18 -0.55
N ALA A 110 14.63 4.71 -0.31
CA ALA A 110 14.04 3.71 -1.18
C ALA A 110 14.16 4.25 -2.61
N GLY A 111 14.85 3.51 -3.48
CA GLY A 111 14.96 3.88 -4.87
C GLY A 111 13.56 4.11 -5.46
N PRO A 112 13.44 4.88 -6.54
CA PRO A 112 12.13 5.16 -7.14
C PRO A 112 11.36 3.86 -7.38
N ASP A 113 10.15 3.78 -6.83
CA ASP A 113 9.22 2.67 -7.05
C ASP A 113 8.07 3.10 -7.97
N ALA A 114 7.06 2.25 -8.15
CA ALA A 114 5.92 2.52 -9.02
C ALA A 114 5.12 3.78 -8.65
N SER A 115 5.24 4.30 -7.42
CA SER A 115 4.61 5.57 -7.01
C SER A 115 5.11 6.77 -7.83
N ILE A 116 6.27 6.63 -8.49
CA ILE A 116 6.78 7.62 -9.45
C ILE A 116 5.77 7.98 -10.53
N LEU A 117 4.94 7.02 -10.98
CA LEU A 117 3.96 7.23 -12.04
C LEU A 117 2.86 8.20 -11.58
N TYR A 118 2.34 8.04 -10.36
CA TYR A 118 1.39 8.98 -9.77
C TYR A 118 2.01 10.37 -9.59
N ARG A 119 3.26 10.43 -9.10
CA ARG A 119 3.96 11.72 -8.94
C ARG A 119 4.12 12.44 -10.29
N ILE A 120 4.46 11.72 -11.35
CA ILE A 120 4.58 12.28 -12.71
C ILE A 120 3.21 12.76 -13.21
N TYR A 121 2.14 12.00 -13.00
CA TYR A 121 0.78 12.39 -13.39
C TYR A 121 0.32 13.68 -12.70
N GLU A 122 0.54 13.82 -11.38
CA GLU A 122 0.21 15.06 -10.65
C GLU A 122 0.99 16.27 -11.17
N ILE A 123 2.29 16.09 -11.45
CA ILE A 123 3.12 17.14 -12.06
C ILE A 123 2.60 17.51 -13.46
N ILE A 124 2.14 16.54 -14.25
CA ILE A 124 1.53 16.80 -15.56
C ILE A 124 0.23 17.60 -15.41
N LEU A 125 -0.67 17.20 -14.50
CA LEU A 125 -1.90 17.95 -14.20
C LEU A 125 -1.60 19.38 -13.77
N GLU A 126 -0.62 19.56 -12.88
CA GLU A 126 -0.17 20.87 -12.45
C GLU A 126 0.32 21.71 -13.63
N ARG A 127 1.19 21.15 -14.48
CA ARG A 127 1.74 21.83 -15.67
C ARG A 127 0.67 22.22 -16.68
N ILE A 128 -0.38 21.40 -16.83
CA ILE A 128 -1.53 21.73 -17.68
C ILE A 128 -2.28 22.94 -17.11
N ARG A 129 -2.43 23.01 -15.78
CA ARG A 129 -3.17 24.04 -15.04
C ARG A 129 -2.43 25.38 -14.89
N THR A 130 -1.16 25.36 -14.51
CA THR A 130 -0.41 26.55 -14.05
C THR A 130 0.09 27.44 -15.19
N GLY A 131 0.11 26.96 -16.43
CA GLY A 131 0.35 27.80 -17.60
C GLY A 131 1.81 28.23 -17.83
N ASP A 132 2.79 27.49 -17.31
CA ASP A 132 4.19 27.73 -17.65
C ASP A 132 4.48 27.34 -19.11
N ASN A 133 4.59 28.34 -19.99
CA ASN A 133 4.85 28.18 -21.42
C ASN A 133 6.23 27.58 -21.75
N LYS A 134 7.12 27.40 -20.76
CA LYS A 134 8.38 26.66 -20.95
C LYS A 134 8.22 25.14 -20.81
N SER A 135 7.06 24.67 -20.35
CA SER A 135 6.81 23.25 -20.12
C SER A 135 6.51 22.50 -21.42
N TYR A 136 7.31 21.47 -21.72
CA TYR A 136 7.07 20.52 -22.82
C TYR A 136 5.62 20.01 -22.83
N VAL A 137 5.13 19.58 -21.66
CA VAL A 137 3.75 19.06 -21.48
C VAL A 137 2.72 20.09 -21.92
N LYS A 138 2.92 21.36 -21.57
CA LYS A 138 1.95 22.41 -21.89
C LYS A 138 1.91 22.68 -23.39
N ASN A 139 3.07 22.77 -24.02
CA ASN A 139 3.17 22.98 -25.47
C ASN A 139 2.52 21.84 -26.23
N LEU A 140 2.82 20.59 -25.87
CA LEU A 140 2.22 19.42 -26.51
C LEU A 140 0.69 19.38 -26.35
N VAL A 141 0.18 19.70 -25.16
CA VAL A 141 -1.28 19.76 -24.92
C VAL A 141 -1.93 20.93 -25.67
N ASN A 142 -1.25 22.07 -25.80
CA ASN A 142 -1.75 23.22 -26.56
C ASN A 142 -1.74 22.97 -28.08
N GLU A 143 -0.80 22.19 -28.59
CA GLU A 143 -0.78 21.73 -30.00
C GLU A 143 -1.96 20.80 -30.31
N GLY A 144 -2.52 20.16 -29.28
CA GLY A 144 -3.76 19.39 -29.36
C GLY A 144 -3.56 17.89 -29.34
N GLU A 145 -4.68 17.18 -29.40
CA GLU A 145 -4.71 15.72 -29.27
C GLU A 145 -3.88 15.00 -30.33
N ASP A 146 -3.94 15.45 -31.58
CA ASP A 146 -3.19 14.83 -32.68
C ASP A 146 -1.67 14.88 -32.46
N ALA A 147 -1.16 15.93 -31.81
CA ALA A 147 0.26 16.04 -31.47
C ALA A 147 0.66 15.01 -30.41
N ILE A 148 -0.18 14.80 -29.39
CA ILE A 148 0.02 13.76 -28.36
C ILE A 148 -0.02 12.37 -28.99
N LEU A 149 -1.02 12.09 -29.83
CA LEU A 149 -1.18 10.80 -30.50
C LEU A 149 -0.01 10.50 -31.45
N LYS A 150 0.49 11.52 -32.15
CA LYS A 150 1.68 11.40 -32.99
C LYS A 150 2.89 10.97 -32.17
N LYS A 151 3.14 11.61 -31.01
CA LYS A 151 4.22 11.21 -30.10
C LYS A 151 4.06 9.76 -29.64
N ILE A 152 2.86 9.36 -29.21
CA ILE A 152 2.60 7.95 -28.82
C ILE A 152 2.94 6.99 -29.97
N GLY A 153 2.59 7.32 -31.21
CA GLY A 153 2.92 6.49 -32.39
C GLY A 153 4.42 6.41 -32.68
N GLU A 154 5.14 7.53 -32.54
CA GLU A 154 6.61 7.59 -32.67
C GLU A 154 7.28 6.69 -31.63
N GLU A 155 6.99 6.91 -30.33
CA GLU A 155 7.60 6.15 -29.23
C GLU A 155 7.25 4.65 -29.32
N SER A 156 6.02 4.32 -29.74
CA SER A 156 5.60 2.92 -29.97
C SER A 156 6.46 2.25 -31.04
N THR A 157 6.78 2.98 -32.11
CA THR A 157 7.65 2.47 -33.19
C THR A 157 9.07 2.31 -32.68
N GLU A 158 9.57 3.24 -31.87
CA GLU A 158 10.91 3.21 -31.29
C GLU A 158 11.07 2.04 -30.32
N VAL A 159 10.07 1.74 -29.48
CA VAL A 159 10.03 0.53 -28.64
C VAL A 159 10.14 -0.74 -29.48
N ILE A 160 9.38 -0.84 -30.58
CA ILE A 160 9.44 -2.01 -31.48
C ILE A 160 10.84 -2.15 -32.09
N LEU A 161 11.43 -1.05 -32.56
CA LEU A 161 12.77 -1.06 -33.14
C LEU A 161 13.84 -1.39 -32.10
N ALA A 162 13.71 -0.87 -30.89
CA ALA A 162 14.61 -1.16 -29.77
C ALA A 162 14.57 -2.64 -29.39
N ALA A 163 13.38 -3.22 -29.28
CA ALA A 163 13.19 -4.66 -29.04
C ALA A 163 13.81 -5.54 -30.13
N LYS A 164 13.81 -5.08 -31.39
CA LYS A 164 14.36 -5.84 -32.53
C LYS A 164 15.88 -5.80 -32.67
N GLY A 165 16.58 -4.86 -32.02
CA GLY A 165 18.03 -4.75 -32.23
C GLY A 165 18.76 -3.62 -31.51
N ARG A 166 18.10 -2.83 -30.66
CA ARG A 166 18.72 -1.79 -29.84
C ARG A 166 18.28 -1.90 -28.37
N LEU A 167 18.42 -3.10 -27.80
CA LEU A 167 17.96 -3.38 -26.42
C LEU A 167 18.53 -2.40 -25.37
N GLY A 168 19.68 -1.78 -25.63
CA GLY A 168 20.24 -0.74 -24.75
C GLY A 168 19.37 0.51 -24.60
N THR A 169 18.46 0.81 -25.54
CA THR A 169 17.54 1.96 -25.46
C THR A 169 16.12 1.57 -25.07
N ILE A 170 15.80 0.28 -24.93
CA ILE A 170 14.40 -0.17 -24.72
C ILE A 170 13.75 0.48 -23.49
N VAL A 171 14.52 0.68 -22.42
CA VAL A 171 14.00 1.30 -21.19
C VAL A 171 13.68 2.78 -21.40
N SER A 172 14.49 3.52 -22.16
CA SER A 172 14.19 4.93 -22.47
C SER A 172 12.97 5.03 -23.37
N GLU A 173 12.88 4.24 -24.45
CA GLU A 173 11.72 4.30 -25.37
C GLU A 173 10.41 3.92 -24.66
N VAL A 174 10.44 2.89 -23.79
CA VAL A 174 9.26 2.50 -23.00
C VAL A 174 8.88 3.60 -22.01
N THR A 175 9.87 4.27 -21.42
CA THR A 175 9.64 5.39 -20.49
C THR A 175 8.96 6.54 -21.22
N ASP A 176 9.44 6.90 -22.41
CA ASP A 176 8.86 7.97 -23.23
C ASP A 176 7.46 7.61 -23.69
N LEU A 177 7.21 6.37 -24.11
CA LEU A 177 5.88 5.90 -24.45
C LEU A 177 4.90 6.02 -23.26
N ILE A 178 5.29 5.53 -22.07
CA ILE A 178 4.48 5.63 -20.86
C ILE A 178 4.22 7.10 -20.51
N PHE A 179 5.23 7.96 -20.60
CA PHE A 179 5.10 9.38 -20.31
C PHE A 179 4.05 10.05 -21.21
N HIS A 180 4.07 9.80 -22.51
CA HIS A 180 3.08 10.36 -23.44
C HIS A 180 1.68 9.78 -23.25
N ILE A 181 1.55 8.51 -22.86
CA ILE A 181 0.27 7.92 -22.47
C ILE A 181 -0.30 8.63 -21.23
N ILE A 182 0.53 8.93 -20.22
CA ILE A 182 0.10 9.66 -19.02
C ILE A 182 -0.35 11.09 -19.39
N ILE A 183 0.35 11.77 -20.30
CA ILE A 183 -0.08 13.09 -20.83
C ILE A 183 -1.45 12.97 -21.50
N LEU A 184 -1.68 11.94 -22.31
CA LEU A 184 -2.97 11.71 -22.96
C LEU A 184 -4.08 11.55 -21.92
N LEU A 185 -3.91 10.69 -20.91
CA LEU A 185 -4.89 10.49 -19.83
C LEU A 185 -5.21 11.79 -19.11
N ALA A 186 -4.18 12.54 -18.71
CA ALA A 186 -4.34 13.84 -18.05
C ALA A 186 -5.08 14.86 -18.95
N SER A 187 -4.76 14.92 -20.25
CA SER A 187 -5.43 15.80 -21.20
C SER A 187 -6.92 15.49 -21.36
N LYS A 188 -7.27 14.20 -21.21
CA LYS A 188 -8.65 13.68 -21.27
C LYS A 188 -9.37 13.69 -19.92
N LYS A 189 -8.70 14.15 -18.86
CA LYS A 189 -9.19 14.15 -17.47
C LYS A 189 -9.56 12.74 -16.98
N ILE A 190 -8.85 11.73 -17.45
CA ILE A 190 -8.96 10.34 -16.98
C ILE A 190 -7.95 10.18 -15.86
N ASP A 191 -8.42 9.74 -14.69
CA ASP A 191 -7.54 9.54 -13.54
C ASP A 191 -6.61 8.35 -13.80
N LEU A 192 -5.32 8.51 -13.51
CA LEU A 192 -4.36 7.40 -13.61
C LEU A 192 -4.78 6.21 -12.73
N LYS A 193 -5.52 6.46 -11.64
CA LYS A 193 -6.12 5.43 -10.80
C LYS A 193 -7.02 4.47 -11.57
N GLU A 194 -7.77 4.95 -12.55
CA GLU A 194 -8.64 4.10 -13.38
C GLU A 194 -7.83 3.04 -14.15
N LEU A 195 -6.63 3.39 -14.62
CA LEU A 195 -5.72 2.44 -15.28
C LEU A 195 -5.26 1.34 -14.32
N PHE A 196 -4.90 1.70 -13.08
CA PHE A 196 -4.48 0.74 -12.07
C PHE A 196 -5.63 -0.17 -11.62
N GLU A 197 -6.83 0.38 -11.49
CA GLU A 197 -8.04 -0.40 -11.19
C GLU A 197 -8.35 -1.41 -12.30
N GLU A 198 -8.19 -1.02 -13.57
CA GLU A 198 -8.34 -1.93 -14.71
C GLU A 198 -7.28 -3.04 -14.70
N PHE A 199 -6.01 -2.73 -14.40
CA PHE A 199 -4.97 -3.76 -14.25
C PHE A 199 -5.29 -4.75 -13.13
N ASP A 200 -5.74 -4.26 -11.98
CA ASP A 200 -6.13 -5.08 -10.82
C ASP A 200 -7.35 -5.96 -11.14
N SER A 201 -8.35 -5.41 -11.83
CA SER A 201 -9.52 -6.16 -12.32
C SER A 201 -9.10 -7.33 -13.21
N ARG A 202 -8.32 -7.06 -14.27
CA ARG A 202 -7.83 -8.09 -15.21
C ARG A 202 -6.93 -9.13 -14.55
N HIS A 203 -6.13 -8.72 -13.58
CA HIS A 203 -5.30 -9.64 -12.83
C HIS A 203 -6.16 -10.62 -12.03
N ARG A 204 -7.13 -10.09 -11.25
CA ARG A 204 -8.06 -10.90 -10.47
C ARG A 204 -8.87 -11.87 -11.33
N GLU A 205 -9.39 -11.42 -12.48
CA GLU A 205 -10.13 -12.31 -13.39
C GLU A 205 -9.29 -13.51 -13.84
N LYS A 206 -8.00 -13.29 -14.18
CA LYS A 206 -7.11 -14.36 -14.63
C LYS A 206 -6.64 -15.27 -13.50
N THR A 207 -6.46 -14.74 -12.29
CA THR A 207 -6.01 -15.53 -11.14
C THR A 207 -7.14 -16.23 -10.41
N SER A 208 -8.40 -15.82 -10.60
CA SER A 208 -9.59 -16.44 -9.97
C SER A 208 -10.13 -17.66 -10.74
N ILE A 209 -9.48 -18.06 -11.84
CA ILE A 209 -9.85 -19.24 -12.66
C ILE A 209 -9.02 -20.49 -12.28
N ASN A 210 -8.22 -20.45 -11.21
CA ASN A 210 -7.52 -21.61 -10.66
C ASN A 210 -8.03 -22.01 -9.28
#